data_AF-A0A412WN85-F1
#
_entry.id   AF-A0A412WN85-F1
#
_cell.length_a   1.000
_cell.length_b   1.000
_cell.length_c   1.000
_cell.angle_alpha   90.00
_cell.angle_beta   90.00
_cell.angle_gamma   90.00
#
_symmetry.space_group_name_H-M   'P 1'
#
loop_
_entity.id
_entity.type
_entity.pdbx_description
1 polymer ?
#
loop_
_entity_poly.entity_id
_entity_poly.type
_entity_poly.pdbx_seq_one_letter_code
_entity_poly.pdbx_strand_id
1 'polypeptide(L)'
;MEKIGGKLSLNCTAEYLKLPAGLKNLKVFVVSKGIERLDIQGIEIEELRFSGTGLENTTVIGDDIFKGKISLDNLSGYFPKLEGFREVGKLNIGYLGLNGGSIEIGNIRKINGDFSYWANSNVKAVEFPALEEVTGNFELYSNIKEYHFPELKSIGGKAIISIDYYDEKTFPNLATVGEDMMFQTGYDYYGSRGPAVVLYPALKQVGGTLELRPIGPTPWGDNENTGYLNQTLENLDFLSSLEKVGGIRIHDHGKLASYEAIKKAILTCPEEKWSVENNLYNPTYKQLVEDQQWIKPAIQE
;
A
#
# COMPACT_ATOMS: atom_id res chain seq x y z
N MET A 1 24.11 16.02 -27.02
CA MET A 1 23.55 16.70 -25.83
C MET A 1 23.57 15.69 -24.70
N GLU A 2 24.29 16.00 -23.61
CA GLU A 2 24.57 15.02 -22.54
C GLU A 2 23.50 14.98 -21.45
N LYS A 3 22.88 16.13 -21.15
CA LYS A 3 21.88 16.28 -20.11
C LYS A 3 20.68 17.10 -20.58
N ILE A 4 19.48 16.69 -20.17
CA ILE A 4 18.25 17.48 -20.31
C ILE A 4 17.70 17.69 -18.90
N GLY A 5 17.92 18.88 -18.34
CA GLY A 5 17.43 19.25 -17.00
C GLY A 5 15.93 19.59 -16.95
N GLY A 6 15.23 19.54 -18.08
CA GLY A 6 13.80 19.77 -18.21
C GLY A 6 13.02 18.49 -18.53
N LYS A 7 11.88 18.65 -19.21
CA LYS A 7 11.02 17.56 -19.66
C LYS A 7 11.39 17.16 -21.10
N LEU A 8 11.73 15.90 -21.34
CA LEU A 8 11.74 15.30 -22.66
C LEU A 8 10.45 14.49 -22.84
N SER A 9 9.66 14.77 -23.89
CA SER A 9 8.42 14.03 -24.17
C SER A 9 8.51 13.32 -25.51
N LEU A 10 8.23 12.02 -25.52
CA LEU A 10 8.09 11.24 -26.75
C LEU A 10 6.63 11.12 -27.13
N ASN A 11 6.31 11.72 -28.28
CA ASN A 11 5.00 11.69 -28.91
C ASN A 11 5.11 11.02 -30.29
N CYS A 12 5.81 9.89 -30.36
CA CYS A 12 6.02 9.13 -31.58
C CYS A 12 5.67 7.66 -31.38
N THR A 13 5.45 6.94 -32.48
CA THR A 13 5.30 5.49 -32.50
C THR A 13 6.52 4.84 -33.15
N ALA A 14 7.00 3.74 -32.60
CA ALA A 14 8.10 2.96 -33.15
C ALA A 14 8.05 1.51 -32.65
N GLU A 15 8.55 0.56 -33.44
CA GLU A 15 8.74 -0.83 -33.00
C GLU A 15 9.87 -0.91 -31.95
N TYR A 16 10.98 -0.21 -32.20
CA TYR A 16 12.11 -0.14 -31.28
C TYR A 16 12.67 1.27 -31.23
N LEU A 17 12.87 1.78 -30.02
CA LEU A 17 13.56 3.04 -29.77
C LEU A 17 14.59 2.85 -28.66
N LYS A 18 15.85 3.09 -28.99
CA LYS A 18 16.94 3.26 -28.02
C LYS A 18 17.29 4.72 -27.93
N LEU A 19 17.37 5.26 -26.71
CA LEU A 19 17.81 6.63 -26.52
C LEU A 19 19.29 6.80 -26.93
N PRO A 20 19.70 7.96 -27.49
CA PRO A 20 21.05 8.15 -28.01
C PRO A 20 22.12 7.96 -26.93
N ALA A 21 23.22 7.25 -27.24
CA ALA A 21 24.28 6.93 -26.28
C ALA A 21 24.95 8.15 -25.62
N GLY A 22 24.89 9.30 -26.28
CA GLY A 22 25.40 10.58 -25.76
C GLY A 22 24.50 11.23 -24.72
N LEU A 23 23.24 10.81 -24.58
CA LEU A 23 22.31 11.27 -23.55
C LEU A 23 22.55 10.47 -22.27
N LYS A 24 22.89 11.14 -21.17
CA LYS A 24 23.25 10.52 -19.90
C LYS A 24 22.28 10.81 -18.78
N ASN A 25 21.68 11.99 -18.77
CA ASN A 25 20.79 12.41 -17.69
C ASN A 25 19.52 13.09 -18.21
N LEU A 26 18.37 12.65 -17.69
CA LEU A 26 17.05 13.22 -17.91
C LEU A 26 16.41 13.54 -16.57
N LYS A 27 15.92 14.76 -16.40
CA LYS A 27 15.09 15.09 -15.24
C LYS A 27 13.73 14.40 -15.34
N VAL A 28 12.95 14.72 -16.37
CA VAL A 28 11.65 14.07 -16.60
C VAL A 28 11.61 13.52 -18.01
N PHE A 29 11.37 12.22 -18.14
CA PHE A 29 11.18 11.54 -19.40
C PHE A 29 9.74 11.06 -19.51
N VAL A 30 9.00 11.58 -20.49
CA VAL A 30 7.57 11.30 -20.67
C VAL A 30 7.35 10.46 -21.91
N VAL A 31 6.69 9.33 -21.73
CA VAL A 31 6.27 8.43 -22.81
C VAL A 31 4.76 8.58 -22.97
N SER A 32 4.32 9.13 -24.12
CA SER A 32 2.91 9.46 -24.34
C SER A 32 2.26 8.78 -25.55
N LYS A 33 3.04 8.03 -26.32
CA LYS A 33 2.59 7.27 -27.50
C LYS A 33 3.31 5.93 -27.56
N GLY A 34 2.63 4.96 -28.18
CA GLY A 34 3.06 3.56 -28.18
C GLY A 34 4.39 3.34 -28.86
N ILE A 35 5.39 2.94 -28.08
CA ILE A 35 6.68 2.45 -28.57
C ILE A 35 6.76 1.00 -28.12
N GLU A 36 6.76 0.03 -29.02
CA GLU A 36 6.65 -1.38 -28.63
C GLU A 36 7.80 -1.81 -27.72
N ARG A 37 9.03 -1.39 -28.04
CA ARG A 37 10.21 -1.57 -27.19
C ARG A 37 10.99 -0.27 -27.03
N LEU A 38 11.01 0.27 -25.82
CA LEU A 38 11.74 1.48 -25.43
C LEU A 38 12.91 1.11 -24.51
N ASP A 39 14.12 1.23 -25.01
CA ASP A 39 15.37 0.96 -24.29
C ASP A 39 15.93 2.26 -23.70
N ILE A 40 15.93 2.32 -22.36
CA ILE A 40 16.42 3.45 -21.56
C ILE A 40 17.69 3.10 -20.76
N GLN A 41 18.33 1.96 -21.05
CA GLN A 41 19.48 1.47 -20.29
C GLN A 41 20.67 2.43 -20.37
N GLY A 42 21.38 2.59 -19.24
CA GLY A 42 22.56 3.45 -19.13
C GLY A 42 22.25 4.95 -19.07
N ILE A 43 20.99 5.32 -18.85
CA ILE A 43 20.55 6.72 -18.73
C ILE A 43 20.00 6.93 -17.33
N GLU A 44 20.54 7.93 -16.63
CA GLU A 44 20.01 8.37 -15.36
C GLU A 44 18.74 9.22 -15.60
N ILE A 45 17.62 8.73 -15.11
CA ILE A 45 16.32 9.41 -15.25
C ILE A 45 15.78 9.66 -13.84
N GLU A 46 15.51 10.92 -13.48
CA GLU A 46 14.92 11.22 -12.17
C GLU A 46 13.44 10.83 -12.11
N GLU A 47 12.67 11.07 -13.18
CA GLU A 47 11.29 10.61 -13.32
C GLU A 47 11.01 10.06 -14.74
N LEU A 48 10.67 8.78 -14.82
CA LEU A 48 10.02 8.16 -15.99
C LEU A 48 8.51 8.27 -15.79
N ARG A 49 7.83 8.99 -16.68
CA ARG A 49 6.38 9.19 -16.62
C ARG A 49 5.70 8.61 -17.84
N PHE A 50 4.68 7.80 -17.61
CA PHE A 50 3.74 7.37 -18.63
C PHE A 50 2.49 8.23 -18.53
N SER A 51 2.06 8.82 -19.64
CA SER A 51 0.83 9.62 -19.70
C SER A 51 0.26 9.65 -21.11
N GLY A 52 -1.03 9.39 -21.31
CA GLY A 52 -1.68 9.51 -22.63
C GLY A 52 -2.36 8.22 -23.08
N THR A 53 -2.37 7.96 -24.40
CA THR A 53 -3.11 6.84 -24.99
C THR A 53 -2.23 6.01 -25.93
N GLY A 54 -2.56 4.71 -26.07
CA GLY A 54 -1.90 3.79 -26.99
C GLY A 54 -0.56 3.24 -26.50
N LEU A 55 -0.32 3.14 -25.19
CA LEU A 55 0.87 2.44 -24.65
C LEU A 55 0.61 0.96 -24.35
N GLU A 56 -0.49 0.40 -24.86
CA GLU A 56 -0.94 -0.99 -24.68
C GLU A 56 0.17 -2.02 -24.94
N ASN A 57 0.96 -1.80 -25.98
CA ASN A 57 2.03 -2.69 -26.39
C ASN A 57 3.42 -2.17 -25.97
N THR A 58 3.49 -1.10 -25.16
CA THR A 58 4.76 -0.50 -24.78
C THR A 58 5.46 -1.33 -23.73
N THR A 59 6.69 -1.75 -24.06
CA THR A 59 7.62 -2.38 -23.14
C THR A 59 8.78 -1.44 -22.91
N VAL A 60 9.01 -1.03 -21.66
CA VAL A 60 10.19 -0.25 -21.29
C VAL A 60 11.23 -1.16 -20.67
N ILE A 61 12.46 -1.05 -21.17
CA ILE A 61 13.61 -1.86 -20.77
C ILE A 61 14.57 -0.95 -20.03
N GLY A 62 14.69 -1.17 -18.72
CA GLY A 62 15.59 -0.43 -17.85
C GLY A 62 16.83 -1.22 -17.42
N ASP A 63 17.68 -0.55 -16.65
CA ASP A 63 18.74 -1.20 -15.89
C ASP A 63 18.14 -1.98 -14.69
N ASP A 64 18.91 -2.94 -14.16
CA ASP A 64 18.55 -3.73 -12.97
C ASP A 64 18.11 -2.84 -11.79
N ILE A 65 18.80 -1.70 -11.63
CA ILE A 65 18.54 -0.70 -10.61
C ILE A 65 18.20 0.62 -11.29
N PHE A 66 16.93 1.01 -11.21
CA PHE A 66 16.45 2.32 -11.66
C PHE A 66 16.25 3.26 -10.47
N LYS A 67 17.19 4.18 -10.24
CA LYS A 67 17.18 5.07 -9.07
C LYS A 67 16.02 6.09 -9.07
N GLY A 68 15.42 6.33 -10.23
CA GLY A 68 14.37 7.32 -10.40
C GLY A 68 13.01 6.88 -9.91
N LYS A 69 12.04 7.79 -10.08
CA LYS A 69 10.62 7.53 -9.93
C LYS A 69 10.02 7.01 -11.23
N ILE A 70 9.20 5.97 -11.14
CA ILE A 70 8.26 5.59 -12.20
C ILE A 70 6.88 6.12 -11.81
N SER A 71 6.29 6.95 -12.68
CA SER A 71 4.95 7.50 -12.53
C SER A 71 4.05 6.99 -13.66
N LEU A 72 2.97 6.30 -13.33
CA LEU A 72 1.88 6.02 -14.25
C LEU A 72 0.71 6.92 -13.89
N ASP A 73 0.33 7.80 -14.81
CA ASP A 73 -0.63 8.87 -14.56
C ASP A 73 -1.55 9.05 -15.77
N ASN A 74 -2.86 9.03 -15.55
CA ASN A 74 -3.89 9.25 -16.57
C ASN A 74 -3.76 8.28 -17.77
N LEU A 75 -3.67 6.97 -17.50
CA LEU A 75 -3.70 5.94 -18.54
C LEU A 75 -5.08 5.29 -18.60
N SER A 76 -5.57 5.02 -19.81
CA SER A 76 -6.87 4.37 -20.02
C SER A 76 -6.73 3.19 -20.97
N GLY A 77 -7.17 2.02 -20.53
CA GLY A 77 -7.19 0.75 -21.25
C GLY A 77 -5.95 -0.11 -21.13
N TYR A 78 -4.87 0.32 -20.45
CA TYR A 78 -3.60 -0.43 -20.47
C TYR A 78 -2.61 -0.10 -19.35
N PHE A 79 -1.62 -1.00 -19.19
CA PHE A 79 -0.45 -0.86 -18.33
C PHE A 79 0.83 -1.23 -19.14
N PRO A 80 1.85 -0.35 -19.24
CA PRO A 80 3.09 -0.66 -19.97
C PRO A 80 3.89 -1.76 -19.26
N LYS A 81 4.54 -2.62 -20.02
CA LYS A 81 5.40 -3.67 -19.46
C LYS A 81 6.72 -3.07 -19.00
N LEU A 82 7.15 -3.46 -17.79
CA LEU A 82 8.41 -3.04 -17.19
C LEU A 82 9.38 -4.23 -17.21
N GLU A 83 10.39 -4.16 -18.06
CA GLU A 83 11.45 -5.17 -18.20
C GLU A 83 12.79 -4.64 -17.66
N GLY A 84 13.59 -5.53 -17.10
CA GLY A 84 14.92 -5.21 -16.58
C GLY A 84 14.94 -4.62 -15.17
N PHE A 85 13.84 -4.01 -14.70
CA PHE A 85 13.78 -3.42 -13.36
C PHE A 85 13.65 -4.47 -12.25
N ARG A 86 14.70 -4.67 -11.47
CA ARG A 86 14.63 -5.43 -10.20
C ARG A 86 14.44 -4.49 -9.00
N GLU A 87 15.02 -3.31 -9.07
CA GLU A 87 14.87 -2.27 -8.06
C GLU A 87 14.49 -0.93 -8.68
N VAL A 88 13.58 -0.21 -8.03
CA VAL A 88 13.18 1.14 -8.45
C VAL A 88 13.27 2.13 -7.30
N GLY A 89 13.50 3.41 -7.59
CA GLY A 89 13.57 4.46 -6.58
C GLY A 89 12.22 4.73 -5.94
N LYS A 90 11.20 5.03 -6.76
CA LYS A 90 9.81 5.21 -6.33
C LYS A 90 8.85 4.68 -7.38
N LEU A 91 7.66 4.27 -6.97
CA LEU A 91 6.61 3.83 -7.89
C LEU A 91 5.27 4.49 -7.52
N ASN A 92 4.71 5.25 -8.45
CA ASN A 92 3.42 5.89 -8.29
C ASN A 92 2.46 5.45 -9.41
N ILE A 93 1.31 4.93 -9.02
CA ILE A 93 0.26 4.41 -9.89
C ILE A 93 -1.04 5.16 -9.58
N GLY A 94 -1.32 6.18 -10.39
CA GLY A 94 -2.45 7.08 -10.22
C GLY A 94 -3.31 7.21 -11.47
N TYR A 95 -4.62 7.42 -11.28
CA TYR A 95 -5.55 7.76 -12.37
C TYR A 95 -5.54 6.76 -13.55
N LEU A 96 -5.41 5.47 -13.26
CA LEU A 96 -5.53 4.41 -14.27
C LEU A 96 -6.98 3.96 -14.43
N GLY A 97 -7.37 3.70 -15.67
CA GLY A 97 -8.56 2.92 -16.01
C GLY A 97 -8.16 1.69 -16.83
N LEU A 98 -8.47 0.46 -16.41
CA LEU A 98 -8.06 -0.75 -17.16
C LEU A 98 -9.19 -1.55 -17.80
N ASN A 99 -10.43 -1.05 -17.80
CA ASN A 99 -11.58 -1.76 -18.41
C ASN A 99 -11.73 -3.23 -17.97
N GLY A 100 -11.38 -3.54 -16.71
CA GLY A 100 -11.39 -4.89 -16.14
C GLY A 100 -10.06 -5.65 -16.27
N GLY A 101 -9.00 -5.02 -16.77
CA GLY A 101 -7.64 -5.56 -16.79
C GLY A 101 -6.95 -5.54 -15.42
N SER A 102 -5.85 -6.30 -15.31
CA SER A 102 -5.01 -6.37 -14.11
C SER A 102 -3.68 -5.66 -14.32
N ILE A 103 -3.07 -5.25 -13.21
CA ILE A 103 -1.67 -4.77 -13.16
C ILE A 103 -0.82 -5.91 -12.64
N GLU A 104 0.20 -6.29 -13.38
CA GLU A 104 1.17 -7.31 -12.97
C GLU A 104 2.59 -6.75 -13.08
N ILE A 105 3.31 -6.70 -11.96
CA ILE A 105 4.70 -6.24 -11.89
C ILE A 105 5.55 -7.37 -11.32
N GLY A 106 6.02 -8.25 -12.20
CA GLY A 106 6.65 -9.51 -11.81
C GLY A 106 8.11 -9.44 -11.35
N ASN A 107 8.87 -8.42 -11.79
CA ASN A 107 10.34 -8.41 -11.60
C ASN A 107 10.84 -7.49 -10.48
N ILE A 108 10.04 -6.50 -10.07
CA ILE A 108 10.46 -5.52 -9.06
C ILE A 108 10.41 -6.18 -7.68
N ARG A 109 11.59 -6.34 -7.08
CA ARG A 109 11.78 -6.90 -5.73
C ARG A 109 11.88 -5.85 -4.64
N LYS A 110 12.35 -4.65 -4.99
CA LYS A 110 12.57 -3.57 -4.02
C LYS A 110 12.19 -2.22 -4.57
N ILE A 111 11.50 -1.44 -3.73
CA ILE A 111 11.27 -0.01 -3.95
C ILE A 111 12.07 0.74 -2.88
N ASN A 112 13.09 1.49 -3.32
CA ASN A 112 14.04 2.22 -2.46
C ASN A 112 13.46 3.55 -1.91
N GLY A 113 12.14 3.72 -1.99
CA GLY A 113 11.42 4.92 -1.60
C GLY A 113 9.95 4.60 -1.50
N ASP A 114 9.09 5.52 -1.96
CA ASP A 114 7.64 5.39 -1.75
C ASP A 114 6.96 4.55 -2.84
N PHE A 115 5.99 3.76 -2.42
CA PHE A 115 4.98 3.13 -3.24
C PHE A 115 3.63 3.79 -2.99
N SER A 116 2.95 4.21 -4.06
CA SER A 116 1.60 4.78 -3.97
C SER A 116 0.69 4.23 -5.06
N TYR A 117 -0.49 3.74 -4.65
CA TYR A 117 -1.57 3.32 -5.53
C TYR A 117 -2.87 4.03 -5.16
N TRP A 118 -3.45 4.79 -6.09
CA TRP A 118 -4.59 5.65 -5.80
C TRP A 118 -5.37 6.06 -7.05
N ALA A 119 -6.63 6.47 -6.89
CA ALA A 119 -7.48 7.00 -7.96
C ALA A 119 -7.63 6.10 -9.20
N ASN A 120 -7.47 4.78 -9.04
CA ASN A 120 -7.60 3.83 -10.12
C ASN A 120 -9.04 3.31 -10.21
N SER A 121 -9.49 3.01 -11.43
CA SER A 121 -10.86 2.59 -11.72
C SER A 121 -10.87 1.41 -12.69
N ASN A 122 -11.88 0.55 -12.61
CA ASN A 122 -12.01 -0.62 -13.49
C ASN A 122 -10.72 -1.47 -13.58
N VAL A 123 -10.00 -1.62 -12.46
CA VAL A 123 -8.86 -2.54 -12.33
C VAL A 123 -9.39 -3.80 -11.66
N LYS A 124 -9.03 -4.98 -12.18
CA LYS A 124 -9.46 -6.26 -11.61
C LYS A 124 -8.56 -6.70 -10.46
N ALA A 125 -7.26 -6.70 -10.69
CA ALA A 125 -6.25 -7.11 -9.73
C ALA A 125 -4.99 -6.24 -9.81
N VAL A 126 -4.24 -6.17 -8.71
CA VAL A 126 -2.89 -5.61 -8.64
C VAL A 126 -1.96 -6.64 -8.04
N GLU A 127 -0.99 -7.08 -8.82
CA GLU A 127 -0.12 -8.21 -8.49
C GLU A 127 1.37 -7.81 -8.51
N PHE A 128 2.02 -7.97 -7.37
CA PHE A 128 3.45 -7.77 -7.17
C PHE A 128 4.07 -9.06 -6.61
N PRO A 129 4.17 -10.13 -7.42
CA PRO A 129 4.54 -11.46 -6.93
C PRO A 129 5.98 -11.55 -6.43
N ALA A 130 6.85 -10.58 -6.74
CA ALA A 130 8.25 -10.59 -6.32
C ALA A 130 8.62 -9.45 -5.36
N LEU A 131 7.72 -8.51 -5.05
CA LEU A 131 8.06 -7.35 -4.21
C LEU A 131 8.32 -7.82 -2.78
N GLU A 132 9.56 -7.65 -2.31
CA GLU A 132 10.01 -8.08 -0.99
C GLU A 132 10.06 -6.92 0.02
N GLU A 133 10.39 -5.70 -0.45
CA GLU A 133 10.68 -4.56 0.43
C GLU A 133 10.29 -3.22 -0.20
N VAL A 134 9.69 -2.36 0.62
CA VAL A 134 9.51 -0.93 0.34
C VAL A 134 10.20 -0.14 1.45
N THR A 135 11.25 0.62 1.16
CA THR A 135 12.00 1.32 2.23
C THR A 135 11.36 2.63 2.67
N GLY A 136 10.52 3.23 1.82
CA GLY A 136 9.76 4.43 2.12
C GLY A 136 8.32 4.12 2.54
N ASN A 137 7.41 5.05 2.24
CA ASN A 137 6.00 4.89 2.56
C ASN A 137 5.30 3.92 1.61
N PHE A 138 4.30 3.21 2.13
CA PHE A 138 3.44 2.33 1.37
C PHE A 138 2.00 2.82 1.49
N GLU A 139 1.44 3.29 0.39
CA GLU A 139 0.09 3.82 0.35
C GLU A 139 -0.74 3.06 -0.69
N LEU A 140 -1.79 2.38 -0.21
CA LEU A 140 -2.70 1.60 -1.03
C LEU A 140 -4.14 2.04 -0.77
N TYR A 141 -4.71 2.76 -1.73
CA TYR A 141 -6.08 3.26 -1.68
C TYR A 141 -6.90 2.67 -2.82
N SER A 142 -7.78 1.74 -2.50
CA SER A 142 -8.48 1.00 -3.54
C SER A 142 -9.69 0.23 -3.03
N ASN A 143 -10.66 -0.01 -3.90
CA ASN A 143 -11.88 -0.77 -3.60
C ASN A 143 -12.08 -1.99 -4.53
N ILE A 144 -11.06 -2.36 -5.31
CA ILE A 144 -11.02 -3.60 -6.09
C ILE A 144 -10.85 -4.82 -5.18
N LYS A 145 -10.99 -6.03 -5.74
CA LYS A 145 -11.03 -7.28 -4.94
C LYS A 145 -9.69 -7.96 -4.71
N GLU A 146 -8.74 -7.81 -5.63
CA GLU A 146 -7.52 -8.62 -5.63
C GLU A 146 -6.29 -7.70 -5.55
N TYR A 147 -5.56 -7.82 -4.44
CA TYR A 147 -4.27 -7.17 -4.21
C TYR A 147 -3.32 -8.24 -3.74
N HIS A 148 -2.24 -8.52 -4.46
CA HIS A 148 -1.32 -9.59 -4.09
C HIS A 148 0.10 -9.07 -3.94
N PHE A 149 0.57 -9.08 -2.70
CA PHE A 149 1.96 -8.78 -2.33
C PHE A 149 2.53 -9.97 -1.53
N PRO A 150 2.56 -11.18 -2.12
CA PRO A 150 2.84 -12.41 -1.37
C PRO A 150 4.24 -12.44 -0.77
N GLU A 151 5.22 -11.74 -1.36
CA GLU A 151 6.60 -11.74 -0.90
C GLU A 151 6.97 -10.51 -0.04
N LEU A 152 6.06 -9.56 0.14
CA LEU A 152 6.35 -8.29 0.83
C LEU A 152 6.58 -8.55 2.31
N LYS A 153 7.80 -8.30 2.79
CA LYS A 153 8.24 -8.59 4.16
C LYS A 153 8.31 -7.34 5.03
N SER A 154 8.65 -6.19 4.45
CA SER A 154 8.91 -4.98 5.22
C SER A 154 8.55 -3.70 4.49
N ILE A 155 7.96 -2.78 5.25
CA ILE A 155 7.74 -1.39 4.88
C ILE A 155 8.57 -0.53 5.85
N GLY A 156 9.50 0.28 5.33
CA GLY A 156 10.40 1.08 6.15
C GLY A 156 9.75 2.34 6.72
N GLY A 157 8.83 2.95 5.98
CA GLY A 157 8.09 4.14 6.40
C GLY A 157 6.70 3.84 6.94
N LYS A 158 5.79 4.78 6.72
CA LYS A 158 4.36 4.67 7.06
C LYS A 158 3.64 3.72 6.10
N ALA A 159 2.72 2.93 6.63
CA ALA A 159 1.80 2.10 5.85
C ALA A 159 0.36 2.60 5.98
N ILE A 160 -0.28 2.91 4.84
CA ILE A 160 -1.72 3.23 4.75
C ILE A 160 -2.37 2.21 3.83
N ILE A 161 -3.24 1.37 4.38
CA ILE A 161 -3.90 0.29 3.66
C ILE A 161 -5.42 0.47 3.75
N SER A 162 -5.96 1.22 2.80
CA SER A 162 -7.38 1.50 2.67
C SER A 162 -7.97 0.64 1.54
N ILE A 163 -8.18 -0.66 1.84
CA ILE A 163 -8.72 -1.65 0.91
C ILE A 163 -9.93 -2.39 1.44
N ASP A 164 -10.84 -2.77 0.53
CA ASP A 164 -12.10 -3.41 0.89
C ASP A 164 -12.03 -4.94 0.99
N TYR A 165 -10.95 -5.57 0.52
CA TYR A 165 -10.85 -7.01 0.41
C TYR A 165 -9.45 -7.49 0.79
N TYR A 166 -9.40 -8.56 1.57
CA TYR A 166 -8.18 -9.30 1.89
C TYR A 166 -8.37 -10.77 1.49
N ASP A 167 -7.28 -11.38 1.06
CA ASP A 167 -7.12 -12.81 0.88
C ASP A 167 -5.75 -13.27 1.41
N GLU A 168 -5.50 -14.56 1.33
CA GLU A 168 -4.25 -15.20 1.77
C GLU A 168 -2.99 -14.73 1.03
N LYS A 169 -3.13 -13.97 -0.07
CA LYS A 169 -2.02 -13.47 -0.88
C LYS A 169 -1.82 -11.96 -0.74
N THR A 170 -2.68 -11.27 0.00
CA THR A 170 -2.62 -9.82 0.16
C THR A 170 -1.34 -9.38 0.86
N PHE A 171 -1.12 -9.81 2.11
CA PHE A 171 0.09 -9.52 2.87
C PHE A 171 0.52 -10.70 3.78
N PRO A 172 0.66 -11.93 3.25
CA PRO A 172 0.94 -13.10 4.10
C PRO A 172 2.27 -13.00 4.84
N ASN A 173 3.26 -12.32 4.25
CA ASN A 173 4.64 -12.25 4.76
C ASN A 173 5.02 -10.90 5.36
N LEU A 174 4.12 -9.91 5.39
CA LEU A 174 4.42 -8.58 5.91
C LEU A 174 4.71 -8.67 7.42
N ALA A 175 5.98 -8.52 7.78
CA ALA A 175 6.45 -8.75 9.14
C ALA A 175 6.73 -7.46 9.91
N THR A 176 7.09 -6.38 9.20
CA THR A 176 7.51 -5.13 9.84
C THR A 176 7.01 -3.89 9.10
N VAL A 177 6.54 -2.92 9.87
CA VAL A 177 6.32 -1.53 9.44
C VAL A 177 7.17 -0.63 10.33
N GLY A 178 7.98 0.24 9.74
CA GLY A 178 8.96 1.05 10.47
C GLY A 178 8.34 2.24 11.22
N GLU A 179 7.28 2.83 10.67
CA GLU A 179 6.56 3.96 11.29
C GLU A 179 5.11 3.56 11.61
N ASP A 180 4.17 4.49 11.45
CA ASP A 180 2.74 4.26 11.68
C ASP A 180 2.16 3.29 10.65
N MET A 181 1.23 2.46 11.09
CA MET A 181 0.44 1.58 10.23
C MET A 181 -1.04 1.84 10.47
N MET A 182 -1.78 2.13 9.41
CA MET A 182 -3.23 2.22 9.46
C MET A 182 -3.83 1.27 8.43
N PHE A 183 -4.84 0.52 8.82
CA PHE A 183 -5.70 -0.18 7.88
C PHE A 183 -7.16 -0.05 8.26
N GLN A 184 -8.01 -0.01 7.23
CA GLN A 184 -9.45 0.01 7.45
C GLN A 184 -9.96 -1.40 7.76
N THR A 185 -10.95 -1.48 8.65
CA THR A 185 -11.55 -2.74 9.11
C THR A 185 -12.94 -3.01 8.53
N GLY A 186 -13.49 -2.06 7.77
CA GLY A 186 -14.82 -2.15 7.18
C GLY A 186 -15.90 -1.52 8.07
N TYR A 187 -17.02 -1.17 7.46
CA TYR A 187 -18.08 -0.39 8.09
C TYR A 187 -19.46 -0.73 7.50
N ASP A 188 -20.52 -0.49 8.27
CA ASP A 188 -21.88 -0.68 7.80
C ASP A 188 -22.50 0.65 7.32
N TYR A 189 -22.78 0.75 6.01
CA TYR A 189 -23.50 1.87 5.41
C TYR A 189 -24.35 1.39 4.23
N TYR A 190 -25.66 1.27 4.46
CA TYR A 190 -26.61 0.63 3.54
C TYR A 190 -26.18 -0.79 3.12
N GLY A 191 -25.60 -1.53 4.07
CA GLY A 191 -24.97 -2.83 3.88
C GLY A 191 -23.52 -2.81 4.35
N SER A 192 -22.96 -4.00 4.56
CA SER A 192 -21.57 -4.14 5.01
C SER A 192 -20.61 -3.80 3.88
N ARG A 193 -19.67 -2.91 4.16
CA ARG A 193 -18.61 -2.45 3.24
C ARG A 193 -17.25 -2.69 3.87
N GLY A 194 -16.26 -2.84 3.01
CA GLY A 194 -14.91 -3.16 3.45
C GLY A 194 -14.73 -4.64 3.78
N PRO A 195 -13.59 -4.99 4.39
CA PRO A 195 -13.17 -6.38 4.48
C PRO A 195 -13.99 -7.15 5.52
N ALA A 196 -14.51 -8.32 5.12
CA ALA A 196 -15.12 -9.26 6.05
C ALA A 196 -14.09 -9.89 7.00
N VAL A 197 -12.83 -9.95 6.58
CA VAL A 197 -11.69 -10.49 7.32
C VAL A 197 -10.46 -9.63 7.02
N VAL A 198 -9.63 -9.37 8.02
CA VAL A 198 -8.30 -8.74 7.86
C VAL A 198 -7.24 -9.78 8.20
N LEU A 199 -6.16 -9.86 7.42
CA LEU A 199 -5.11 -10.89 7.57
C LEU A 199 -3.72 -10.26 7.60
N TYR A 200 -3.03 -10.40 8.73
CA TYR A 200 -1.61 -10.04 8.89
C TYR A 200 -0.84 -11.12 9.68
N PRO A 201 -0.85 -12.38 9.20
CA PRO A 201 -0.38 -13.52 9.99
C PRO A 201 1.10 -13.42 10.40
N ALA A 202 1.93 -12.70 9.63
CA ALA A 202 3.36 -12.55 9.89
C ALA A 202 3.74 -11.24 10.62
N LEU A 203 2.80 -10.31 10.87
CA LEU A 203 3.11 -8.97 11.36
C LEU A 203 3.61 -8.99 12.80
N LYS A 204 4.91 -8.79 12.98
CA LYS A 204 5.58 -8.82 14.29
C LYS A 204 5.81 -7.44 14.88
N GLN A 205 5.98 -6.41 14.06
CA GLN A 205 6.35 -5.09 14.54
C GLN A 205 5.71 -3.96 13.74
N VAL A 206 5.19 -2.97 14.45
CA VAL A 206 4.89 -1.62 13.96
C VAL A 206 5.70 -0.64 14.81
N GLY A 207 6.60 0.13 14.20
CA GLY A 207 7.48 1.04 14.96
C GLY A 207 6.75 2.26 15.52
N GLY A 208 5.70 2.71 14.85
CA GLY A 208 4.83 3.80 15.26
C GLY A 208 3.49 3.34 15.85
N THR A 209 2.46 4.14 15.62
CA THR A 209 1.08 3.84 16.01
C THR A 209 0.45 2.87 15.03
N LEU A 210 -0.12 1.79 15.56
CA LEU A 210 -1.02 0.91 14.84
C LEU A 210 -2.46 1.43 15.02
N GLU A 211 -3.05 1.94 13.94
CA GLU A 211 -4.42 2.49 13.90
C GLU A 211 -5.37 1.53 13.18
N LEU A 212 -6.44 1.16 13.88
CA LEU A 212 -7.57 0.40 13.33
C LEU A 212 -8.81 1.27 13.39
N ARG A 213 -9.45 1.46 12.23
CA ARG A 213 -10.69 2.22 12.13
C ARG A 213 -11.57 1.70 10.99
N PRO A 214 -12.90 1.94 11.04
CA PRO A 214 -13.82 1.34 10.08
C PRO A 214 -13.58 1.77 8.63
N ILE A 215 -13.27 3.04 8.41
CA ILE A 215 -13.01 3.62 7.08
C ILE A 215 -11.62 4.26 7.01
N GLY A 216 -10.86 3.90 5.98
CA GLY A 216 -9.55 4.45 5.73
C GLY A 216 -9.61 5.87 5.15
N PRO A 217 -8.49 6.60 5.19
CA PRO A 217 -8.36 7.86 4.47
C PRO A 217 -8.43 7.59 2.97
N THR A 218 -8.75 8.63 2.23
CA THR A 218 -8.60 8.64 0.78
C THR A 218 -7.37 9.48 0.40
N PRO A 219 -6.87 9.35 -0.82
CA PRO A 219 -5.85 10.24 -1.39
C PRO A 219 -6.20 11.73 -1.35
N TRP A 220 -7.46 12.09 -1.08
CA TRP A 220 -7.97 13.47 -1.06
C TRP A 220 -8.18 14.02 0.35
N GLY A 221 -8.07 13.18 1.38
CA GLY A 221 -8.31 13.58 2.75
C GLY A 221 -8.66 12.42 3.68
N ASP A 222 -8.69 12.73 4.96
CA ASP A 222 -9.02 11.77 6.02
C ASP A 222 -10.54 11.61 6.19
N ASN A 223 -10.99 10.36 6.41
CA ASN A 223 -12.37 9.97 6.71
C ASN A 223 -12.56 9.63 8.20
N GLU A 224 -11.70 10.12 9.09
CA GLU A 224 -11.70 9.80 10.51
C GLU A 224 -13.06 9.99 11.21
N ASN A 225 -13.80 11.06 10.88
CA ASN A 225 -15.02 11.46 11.61
C ASN A 225 -16.32 11.20 10.83
N THR A 226 -16.45 10.01 10.24
CA THR A 226 -17.66 9.65 9.46
C THR A 226 -18.85 9.21 10.32
N GLY A 227 -18.63 8.83 11.57
CA GLY A 227 -19.63 8.22 12.43
C GLY A 227 -20.02 6.79 12.01
N TYR A 228 -19.29 6.20 11.06
CA TYR A 228 -19.48 4.82 10.67
C TYR A 228 -18.84 3.88 11.69
N LEU A 229 -19.51 2.75 11.93
CA LEU A 229 -19.04 1.73 12.86
C LEU A 229 -18.71 0.45 12.10
N ASN A 230 -17.66 -0.22 12.54
CA ASN A 230 -17.48 -1.63 12.26
C ASN A 230 -18.40 -2.45 13.17
N GLN A 231 -19.15 -3.41 12.61
CA GLN A 231 -20.12 -4.24 13.35
C GLN A 231 -19.81 -5.74 13.27
N THR A 232 -18.60 -6.10 12.86
CA THR A 232 -18.23 -7.50 12.58
C THR A 232 -16.98 -7.94 13.35
N LEU A 233 -16.04 -7.03 13.63
CA LEU A 233 -14.79 -7.34 14.30
C LEU A 233 -15.01 -7.46 15.81
N GLU A 234 -14.91 -8.69 16.31
CA GLU A 234 -15.14 -9.03 17.73
C GLU A 234 -13.84 -9.10 18.55
N ASN A 235 -12.72 -9.38 17.88
CA ASN A 235 -11.41 -9.57 18.48
C ASN A 235 -10.27 -9.13 17.53
N LEU A 236 -9.03 -9.27 17.99
CA LEU A 236 -7.82 -8.88 17.25
C LEU A 236 -6.95 -10.10 16.85
N ASP A 237 -7.53 -11.29 16.68
CA ASP A 237 -6.77 -12.55 16.51
C ASP A 237 -5.84 -12.54 15.28
N PHE A 238 -6.18 -11.75 14.27
CA PHE A 238 -5.34 -11.53 13.08
C PHE A 238 -4.02 -10.78 13.38
N LEU A 239 -3.88 -10.22 14.58
CA LEU A 239 -2.66 -9.59 15.12
C LEU A 239 -1.95 -10.48 16.17
N SER A 240 -2.30 -11.76 16.28
CA SER A 240 -1.71 -12.67 17.28
C SER A 240 -0.18 -12.85 17.17
N SER A 241 0.42 -12.52 16.03
CA SER A 241 1.87 -12.52 15.84
C SER A 241 2.55 -11.21 16.23
N LEU A 242 1.79 -10.16 16.55
CA LEU A 242 2.32 -8.84 16.88
C LEU A 242 3.07 -8.89 18.21
N GLU A 243 4.34 -8.49 18.16
CA GLU A 243 5.25 -8.55 19.30
C GLU A 243 5.63 -7.18 19.82
N LYS A 244 5.65 -6.17 18.93
CA LYS A 244 6.09 -4.81 19.24
C LYS A 244 5.23 -3.79 18.51
N VAL A 245 4.85 -2.76 19.24
CA VAL A 245 4.11 -1.61 18.73
C VAL A 245 4.58 -0.33 19.43
N GLY A 246 4.67 0.78 18.69
CA GLY A 246 5.01 2.10 19.25
C GLY A 246 3.81 2.86 19.84
N GLY A 247 2.59 2.47 19.48
CA GLY A 247 1.33 3.04 19.96
C GLY A 247 0.14 2.25 19.42
N ILE A 248 -1.02 2.29 20.08
CA ILE A 248 -2.24 1.63 19.59
C ILE A 248 -3.38 2.64 19.61
N ARG A 249 -4.05 2.77 18.46
CA ARG A 249 -5.29 3.52 18.33
C ARG A 249 -6.37 2.63 17.71
N ILE A 250 -7.45 2.39 18.43
CA ILE A 250 -8.57 1.57 17.93
C ILE A 250 -9.88 2.25 18.28
N HIS A 251 -10.68 2.57 17.27
CA HIS A 251 -11.94 3.25 17.51
C HIS A 251 -13.07 2.77 16.61
N ASP A 252 -14.31 3.02 17.05
CA ASP A 252 -15.53 2.80 16.26
C ASP A 252 -15.84 1.32 15.89
N HIS A 253 -15.48 0.37 16.76
CA HIS A 253 -15.82 -1.06 16.59
C HIS A 253 -16.92 -1.53 17.55
N GLY A 254 -18.17 -1.52 17.07
CA GLY A 254 -19.37 -1.82 17.85
C GLY A 254 -19.47 -3.24 18.42
N LYS A 255 -18.59 -4.17 18.00
CA LYS A 255 -18.50 -5.53 18.53
C LYS A 255 -17.16 -5.92 19.14
N LEU A 256 -16.15 -5.07 19.10
CA LEU A 256 -14.81 -5.41 19.59
C LEU A 256 -14.81 -5.56 21.12
N ALA A 257 -14.73 -6.81 21.57
CA ALA A 257 -14.85 -7.19 22.99
C ALA A 257 -13.59 -7.85 23.56
N SER A 258 -12.62 -8.24 22.72
CA SER A 258 -11.40 -8.93 23.14
C SER A 258 -10.14 -8.30 22.55
N TYR A 259 -9.17 -8.06 23.43
CA TYR A 259 -7.81 -7.59 23.11
C TYR A 259 -6.75 -8.66 23.41
N GLU A 260 -7.15 -9.92 23.63
CA GLU A 260 -6.22 -10.98 24.04
C GLU A 260 -5.05 -11.20 23.07
N ALA A 261 -5.29 -11.06 21.77
CA ALA A 261 -4.30 -11.31 20.74
C ALA A 261 -3.08 -10.37 20.82
N ILE A 262 -3.23 -9.18 21.40
CA ILE A 262 -2.17 -8.16 21.47
C ILE A 262 -1.44 -8.13 22.83
N LYS A 263 -1.66 -9.13 23.70
CA LYS A 263 -1.01 -9.26 25.03
C LYS A 263 0.50 -9.06 25.00
N LYS A 264 1.17 -9.54 23.94
CA LYS A 264 2.63 -9.41 23.78
C LYS A 264 3.01 -8.00 23.34
N ALA A 265 2.34 -7.46 22.33
CA ALA A 265 2.63 -6.16 21.74
C ALA A 265 2.43 -4.98 22.69
N ILE A 266 1.36 -5.00 23.49
CA ILE A 266 1.02 -3.87 24.38
C ILE A 266 2.09 -3.58 25.43
N LEU A 267 2.94 -4.57 25.77
CA LEU A 267 4.07 -4.39 26.69
C LEU A 267 5.14 -3.42 26.16
N THR A 268 5.17 -3.16 24.85
CA THR A 268 6.05 -2.13 24.27
C THR A 268 5.33 -0.83 23.96
N CYS A 269 3.99 -0.80 24.07
CA CYS A 269 3.18 0.39 23.87
C CYS A 269 3.29 1.31 25.09
N PRO A 270 3.72 2.57 24.95
CA PRO A 270 3.61 3.56 26.02
C PRO A 270 2.13 3.80 26.40
N GLU A 271 1.85 4.00 27.69
CA GLU A 271 0.48 4.23 28.19
C GLU A 271 -0.15 5.48 27.55
N GLU A 272 0.64 6.54 27.33
CA GLU A 272 0.19 7.78 26.70
C GLU A 272 -0.13 7.64 25.19
N LYS A 273 0.27 6.52 24.58
CA LYS A 273 -0.03 6.17 23.18
C LYS A 273 -1.05 5.05 23.06
N TRP A 274 -1.73 4.71 24.15
CA TRP A 274 -2.88 3.82 24.16
C TRP A 274 -4.17 4.63 24.05
N SER A 275 -4.89 4.48 22.94
CA SER A 275 -6.15 5.18 22.68
C SER A 275 -7.20 4.22 22.14
N VAL A 276 -8.18 3.87 22.96
CA VAL A 276 -9.32 3.04 22.54
C VAL A 276 -10.64 3.71 22.90
N GLU A 277 -11.49 3.94 21.91
CA GLU A 277 -12.73 4.70 22.10
C GLU A 277 -13.86 4.21 21.20
N ASN A 278 -15.12 4.38 21.64
CA ASN A 278 -16.31 3.99 20.87
C ASN A 278 -16.33 2.53 20.38
N ASN A 279 -15.63 1.63 21.08
CA ASN A 279 -15.71 0.19 20.85
C ASN A 279 -16.71 -0.49 21.83
N LEU A 280 -17.08 -1.75 21.60
CA LEU A 280 -17.90 -2.50 22.56
C LEU A 280 -17.22 -2.65 23.93
N TYR A 281 -15.88 -2.72 23.93
CA TYR A 281 -15.03 -2.68 25.11
C TYR A 281 -13.88 -1.68 24.91
N ASN A 282 -13.77 -0.69 25.81
CA ASN A 282 -12.73 0.35 25.79
C ASN A 282 -11.90 0.27 27.08
N PRO A 283 -11.05 -0.74 27.24
CA PRO A 283 -10.22 -0.87 28.43
C PRO A 283 -9.17 0.24 28.51
N THR A 284 -8.88 0.68 29.72
CA THR A 284 -7.66 1.45 29.99
C THR A 284 -6.42 0.56 29.87
N TYR A 285 -5.26 1.17 29.65
CA TYR A 285 -3.98 0.44 29.62
C TYR A 285 -3.78 -0.42 30.88
N LYS A 286 -4.09 0.14 32.06
CA LYS A 286 -3.96 -0.55 33.35
C LYS A 286 -4.88 -1.75 33.49
N GLN A 287 -6.12 -1.65 33.00
CA GLN A 287 -7.04 -2.80 33.02
C GLN A 287 -6.47 -3.98 32.22
N LEU A 288 -5.82 -3.71 31.08
CA LEU A 288 -5.17 -4.77 30.30
C LEU A 288 -3.92 -5.30 30.99
N VAL A 289 -2.97 -4.42 31.33
CA VAL A 289 -1.62 -4.81 31.73
C VAL A 289 -1.50 -5.18 33.21
N GLU A 290 -2.20 -4.46 34.10
CA GLU A 290 -2.16 -4.69 35.55
C GLU A 290 -3.27 -5.67 35.98
N ASP A 291 -4.52 -5.39 35.59
CA ASP A 291 -5.68 -6.17 36.04
C ASP A 291 -5.95 -7.42 35.19
N GLN A 292 -5.22 -7.58 34.07
CA GLN A 292 -5.36 -8.71 33.14
C GLN A 292 -6.79 -8.87 32.58
N GLN A 293 -7.53 -7.76 32.44
CA GLN A 293 -8.90 -7.71 31.93
C GLN A 293 -8.91 -7.60 30.40
N TRP A 294 -8.51 -8.66 29.70
CA TRP A 294 -8.36 -8.63 28.24
C TRP A 294 -9.66 -8.75 27.45
N ILE A 295 -10.72 -9.19 28.12
CA ILE A 295 -12.04 -9.43 27.53
C ILE A 295 -13.05 -8.60 28.32
N LYS A 296 -14.03 -8.03 27.61
CA LYS A 296 -15.13 -7.31 28.23
C LYS A 296 -15.74 -8.12 29.37
N PRO A 297 -15.73 -7.61 30.62
CA PRO A 297 -16.35 -8.31 31.73
C PRO A 297 -17.85 -8.52 31.46
N ALA A 298 -18.37 -9.69 31.84
CA ALA A 298 -19.81 -9.90 31.90
C ALA A 298 -20.41 -8.89 32.91
N ILE A 299 -21.53 -8.26 32.55
CA ILE A 299 -22.26 -7.41 33.48
C ILE A 299 -22.75 -8.32 34.61
N GLN A 300 -22.26 -8.12 35.83
CA GLN A 300 -22.90 -8.71 37.01
C GLN A 300 -24.18 -7.92 37.24
N GLU A 301 -25.33 -8.57 37.06
CA GLU A 301 -26.64 -8.08 37.48
C GLU A 301 -26.75 -7.99 39.01
#